data_AF-A0A8J2MTD7-F1
#
_entry.id   AF-A0A8J2MTD7-F1
#
_cell.length_a   1.000
_cell.length_b   1.000
_cell.length_c   1.000
_cell.angle_alpha   90.00
_cell.angle_beta   90.00
_cell.angle_gamma   90.00
#
_symmetry.space_group_name_H-M   'P 1'
#
loop_
_entity.id
_entity.type
_entity.pdbx_description
1 polymer ?
#
loop_
_entity_poly.entity_id
_entity_poly.type
_entity_poly.pdbx_seq_one_letter_code
_entity_poly.pdbx_strand_id
1 'polypeptide(L)'
;MESLTLLCSPTPEANAIWTIRMIKGSDVETITEDDLVAFVKSVFRLAMIEKSKRDKTSDSTFDMVDRSLQNVAIYRSHGTFKALDKDGNGYICKSDFVNFFQQNDYLDPIFMKSYTRLKIR
;
A
#
# COMPACT_ATOMS: atom_id res chain seq x y z
N MET A 1 3.09 -28.55 -18.41
CA MET A 1 2.71 -27.12 -18.42
C MET A 1 2.99 -26.63 -17.01
N GLU A 2 4.16 -26.04 -16.78
CA GLU A 2 4.50 -25.46 -15.48
C GLU A 2 3.60 -24.24 -15.29
N SER A 3 2.76 -24.26 -14.26
CA SER A 3 1.84 -23.17 -13.95
C SER A 3 2.66 -21.90 -13.67
N LEU A 4 2.21 -20.74 -14.17
CA LEU A 4 2.83 -19.43 -13.86
C LEU A 4 2.95 -19.15 -12.35
N THR A 5 2.24 -19.91 -11.53
CA THR A 5 2.35 -19.93 -10.06
C THR A 5 3.67 -20.47 -9.52
N LEU A 6 4.44 -21.25 -10.30
CA LEU A 6 5.76 -21.79 -9.92
C LEU A 6 6.92 -20.85 -10.26
N LEU A 7 6.70 -19.83 -11.10
CA LEU A 7 7.75 -18.91 -11.56
C LEU A 7 8.03 -17.74 -10.60
N CYS A 8 7.20 -17.59 -9.56
CA CYS A 8 7.40 -16.60 -8.50
C CYS A 8 7.08 -17.26 -7.17
N SER A 9 8.01 -18.07 -6.65
CA SER A 9 7.99 -18.43 -5.24
C SER A 9 7.87 -17.13 -4.44
N PRO A 10 6.91 -17.03 -3.50
CA PRO A 10 6.72 -15.82 -2.70
C PRO A 10 7.92 -15.68 -1.76
N THR A 11 9.00 -15.08 -2.24
CA THR A 11 10.14 -14.71 -1.42
C THR A 11 9.98 -13.24 -0.99
N PRO A 12 10.54 -12.85 0.17
CA PRO A 12 10.57 -11.46 0.60
C PRO A 12 11.11 -10.51 -0.48
N GLU A 13 12.10 -10.96 -1.25
CA GLU A 13 12.73 -10.19 -2.31
C GLU A 13 11.82 -9.98 -3.51
N ALA A 14 11.10 -11.03 -3.93
CA ALA A 14 10.11 -10.91 -4.99
C ALA A 14 8.96 -9.99 -4.57
N ASN A 15 8.46 -10.14 -3.34
CA ASN A 15 7.39 -9.30 -2.79
C ASN A 15 7.82 -7.83 -2.68
N ALA A 16 9.06 -7.56 -2.29
CA ALA A 16 9.62 -6.20 -2.26
C ALA A 16 9.65 -5.57 -3.67
N ILE A 17 10.17 -6.30 -4.67
CA ILE A 17 10.23 -5.81 -6.06
C ILE A 17 8.83 -5.49 -6.58
N TRP A 18 7.88 -6.41 -6.39
CA TRP A 18 6.50 -6.21 -6.84
C TRP A 18 5.82 -5.05 -6.12
N THR A 19 6.05 -4.88 -4.82
CA THR A 19 5.47 -3.78 -4.04
C THR A 19 5.98 -2.43 -4.54
N ILE A 20 7.29 -2.29 -4.76
CA ILE A 20 7.88 -1.06 -5.30
C ILE A 20 7.29 -0.76 -6.69
N ARG A 21 7.23 -1.77 -7.56
CA ARG A 21 6.64 -1.64 -8.90
C ARG A 21 5.16 -1.23 -8.84
N MET A 22 4.39 -1.75 -7.90
CA MET A 22 2.98 -1.36 -7.73
C MET A 22 2.82 0.09 -7.28
N ILE A 23 3.68 0.57 -6.37
CA ILE A 23 3.61 1.94 -5.85
C ILE A 23 4.05 2.95 -6.91
N LYS A 24 5.17 2.67 -7.59
CA LYS A 24 5.77 3.59 -8.57
C LYS A 24 5.19 3.47 -9.97
N GLY A 25 4.65 2.32 -10.34
CA GLY A 25 4.25 1.99 -11.71
C GLY A 25 5.43 1.72 -12.66
N SER A 26 6.66 1.66 -12.14
CA SER A 26 7.89 1.44 -12.90
C SER A 26 8.92 0.65 -12.09
N ASP A 27 9.91 0.09 -12.76
CA ASP A 27 11.02 -0.61 -12.11
C ASP A 27 12.06 0.40 -11.62
N VAL A 28 11.96 0.78 -10.34
CA VAL A 28 12.90 1.69 -9.67
C VAL A 28 13.39 1.06 -8.38
N GLU A 29 14.53 1.51 -7.88
CA GLU A 29 15.16 0.92 -6.70
C GLU A 29 14.60 1.46 -5.37
N THR A 30 13.98 2.66 -5.41
CA THR A 30 13.54 3.38 -4.22
C THR A 30 12.18 4.07 -4.41
N ILE A 31 11.48 4.29 -3.31
CA ILE A 31 10.25 5.08 -3.24
C ILE A 31 10.38 6.18 -2.19
N THR A 32 9.77 7.34 -2.44
CA THR A 32 9.68 8.44 -1.47
C THR A 32 8.37 8.40 -0.70
N GLU A 33 8.25 9.24 0.32
CA GLU A 33 7.00 9.39 1.06
C GLU A 33 5.86 9.88 0.16
N ASP A 34 6.15 10.81 -0.76
CA ASP A 34 5.17 11.33 -1.71
C ASP A 34 4.62 10.24 -2.64
N ASP A 35 5.47 9.30 -3.07
CA ASP A 35 5.05 8.17 -3.90
C ASP A 35 4.06 7.27 -3.14
N LEU A 36 4.37 6.98 -1.88
CA LEU A 36 3.51 6.16 -1.03
C LEU A 36 2.17 6.87 -0.77
N VAL A 37 2.19 8.18 -0.48
CA VAL A 37 0.99 9.00 -0.28
C VAL A 37 0.13 9.01 -1.54
N ALA A 38 0.73 9.19 -2.72
CA ALA A 38 0.02 9.19 -4.00
C ALA A 38 -0.64 7.83 -4.28
N PHE A 39 0.07 6.73 -4.02
CA PHE A 39 -0.47 5.39 -4.14
C PHE A 39 -1.65 5.16 -3.20
N VAL A 40 -1.50 5.47 -1.91
CA VAL A 40 -2.56 5.27 -0.90
C VAL A 40 -3.80 6.11 -1.23
N LYS A 41 -3.63 7.37 -1.64
CA LYS A 41 -4.75 8.21 -2.13
C LYS A 41 -5.48 7.56 -3.30
N SER A 42 -4.74 6.98 -4.26
CA SER A 42 -5.31 6.31 -5.42
C SER A 42 -6.11 5.06 -5.03
N VAL A 43 -5.60 4.26 -4.09
CA VAL A 43 -6.30 3.08 -3.54
C VAL A 43 -7.59 3.48 -2.83
N PHE A 44 -7.56 4.53 -2.00
CA PHE A 44 -8.74 5.04 -1.33
C PHE A 44 -9.79 5.56 -2.32
N ARG A 45 -9.38 6.29 -3.35
CA ARG A 45 -10.29 6.77 -4.41
C ARG A 45 -10.93 5.60 -5.15
N LEU A 46 -10.16 4.57 -5.50
CA LEU A 46 -10.68 3.37 -6.16
C LEU A 46 -11.73 2.65 -5.29
N ALA A 47 -11.43 2.44 -4.01
CA ALA A 47 -12.36 1.81 -3.06
C ALA A 47 -13.68 2.61 -2.90
N MET A 48 -13.63 3.94 -2.99
CA MET A 48 -14.82 4.79 -2.94
C MET A 48 -15.65 4.73 -4.23
N ILE A 49 -15.00 4.70 -5.41
CA ILE A 49 -15.68 4.55 -6.70
C ILE A 49 -16.44 3.21 -6.74
N GLU A 50 -15.85 2.13 -6.22
CA GLU A 50 -16.52 0.81 -6.13
C GLU A 50 -17.74 0.80 -5.20
N LYS A 51 -17.76 1.66 -4.18
CA LYS A 51 -18.92 1.83 -3.30
C LYS A 51 -20.01 2.67 -3.96
N SER A 52 -19.63 3.73 -4.67
CA SER A 52 -20.58 4.60 -5.37
C SER A 52 -21.29 3.90 -6.54
N LYS A 53 -20.63 2.99 -7.27
CA LYS A 53 -21.33 2.19 -8.30
C LYS A 53 -22.49 1.34 -7.75
N ARG A 54 -22.54 1.11 -6.44
CA ARG A 54 -23.65 0.42 -5.75
C ARG A 54 -24.77 1.36 -5.30
N ASP A 55 -24.49 2.65 -5.11
CA ASP A 55 -25.46 3.66 -4.67
C ASP A 55 -25.54 4.82 -5.67
N LYS A 56 -26.66 4.90 -6.40
CA LYS A 56 -26.98 6.01 -7.31
C LYS A 56 -27.29 7.29 -6.54
N THR A 57 -26.29 8.01 -6.04
CA THR A 57 -26.53 9.31 -5.38
C THR A 57 -25.36 10.30 -5.56
N SER A 58 -25.65 11.31 -6.41
CA SER A 58 -25.14 12.69 -6.55
C SER A 58 -23.69 13.09 -6.16
N ASP A 59 -23.05 13.77 -7.12
CA ASP A 59 -21.67 14.28 -7.18
C ASP A 59 -21.20 15.24 -6.06
N SER A 60 -22.06 15.95 -5.33
CA SER A 60 -21.63 17.07 -4.47
C SER A 60 -21.12 16.69 -3.07
N THR A 61 -21.32 15.44 -2.64
CA THR A 61 -20.79 14.93 -1.35
C THR A 61 -19.34 14.43 -1.47
N PHE A 62 -18.84 14.27 -2.70
CA PHE A 62 -17.51 13.71 -2.95
C PHE A 62 -16.38 14.62 -2.45
N ASP A 63 -16.46 15.94 -2.63
CA ASP A 63 -15.35 16.85 -2.32
C ASP A 63 -15.02 16.98 -0.82
N MET A 64 -16.03 16.94 0.06
CA MET A 64 -15.81 16.99 1.52
C MET A 64 -15.30 15.64 2.08
N VAL A 65 -15.83 14.53 1.56
CA VAL A 65 -15.35 13.18 1.93
C VAL A 65 -13.93 12.98 1.42
N ASP A 66 -13.61 13.49 0.23
CA ASP A 66 -12.30 13.42 -0.38
C ASP A 66 -11.24 14.11 0.48
N ARG A 67 -11.50 15.32 1.00
CA ARG A 67 -10.53 16.02 1.87
C ARG A 67 -10.25 15.29 3.19
N SER A 68 -11.28 14.75 3.85
CA SER A 68 -11.10 13.98 5.09
C SER A 68 -10.33 12.68 4.83
N LEU A 69 -10.65 12.01 3.72
CA LEU A 69 -9.98 10.78 3.30
C LEU A 69 -8.53 11.03 2.88
N GLN A 70 -8.24 12.15 2.23
CA GLN A 70 -6.88 12.59 1.91
C GLN A 70 -6.03 12.77 3.17
N ASN A 71 -6.58 13.37 4.23
CA ASN A 71 -5.88 13.52 5.51
C ASN A 71 -5.60 12.16 6.18
N VAL A 72 -6.56 11.23 6.13
CA VAL A 72 -6.37 9.87 6.63
C VAL A 72 -5.31 9.12 5.81
N ALA A 73 -5.33 9.26 4.50
CA ALA A 73 -4.34 8.68 3.59
C ALA A 73 -2.92 9.20 3.91
N ILE A 74 -2.77 10.52 4.11
CA ILE A 74 -1.49 11.13 4.48
C ILE A 74 -1.01 10.59 5.84
N TYR A 75 -1.86 10.63 6.87
CA TYR A 75 -1.49 10.16 8.20
C TYR A 75 -1.09 8.67 8.22
N ARG A 76 -1.84 7.82 7.52
CA ARG A 76 -1.56 6.38 7.36
C ARG A 76 -0.23 6.17 6.63
N SER A 77 -0.03 6.89 5.53
CA SER A 77 1.18 6.78 4.71
C SER A 77 2.41 7.20 5.50
N HIS A 78 2.35 8.30 6.25
CA HIS A 78 3.45 8.76 7.09
C HIS A 78 3.84 7.73 8.15
N GLY A 79 2.85 7.13 8.83
CA GLY A 79 3.10 6.08 9.82
C GLY A 79 3.74 4.83 9.22
N THR A 80 3.29 4.41 8.02
CA THR A 80 3.89 3.29 7.28
C THR A 80 5.29 3.63 6.78
N PHE A 81 5.49 4.84 6.26
CA PHE A 81 6.77 5.30 5.73
C PHE A 81 7.83 5.26 6.83
N LYS A 82 7.52 5.86 7.99
CA LYS A 82 8.40 5.85 9.16
C LYS A 82 8.71 4.45 9.72
N ALA A 83 7.80 3.49 9.54
CA ALA A 83 8.03 2.11 9.96
C ALA A 83 8.98 1.35 9.02
N LEU A 84 9.03 1.75 7.75
CA LEU A 84 9.85 1.14 6.71
C LEU A 84 11.21 1.83 6.57
N ASP A 85 11.25 3.17 6.55
CA ASP A 85 12.46 4.00 6.52
C ASP A 85 13.12 4.01 7.93
N LYS A 86 13.80 2.92 8.25
CA LYS A 86 14.46 2.73 9.56
C LYS A 86 15.75 3.52 9.70
N ASP A 87 16.44 3.78 8.60
CA ASP A 87 17.67 4.57 8.58
C ASP A 87 17.39 6.07 8.46
N GLY A 88 16.14 6.47 8.18
CA GLY A 88 15.69 7.86 8.20
C GLY A 88 16.27 8.67 7.04
N ASN A 89 16.56 8.01 5.93
CA ASN A 89 17.21 8.62 4.78
C ASN A 89 16.19 9.30 3.84
N GLY A 90 14.89 9.16 4.10
CA GLY A 90 13.80 9.72 3.30
C GLY A 90 13.41 8.90 2.07
N TYR A 91 13.93 7.67 1.95
CA TYR A 91 13.68 6.73 0.86
C TYR A 91 13.48 5.32 1.41
N ILE A 92 12.49 4.60 0.87
CA ILE A 92 12.34 3.17 1.15
C ILE A 92 12.93 2.42 -0.02
N CYS A 93 13.90 1.56 0.28
CA CYS A 93 14.62 0.74 -0.68
C CYS A 93 14.09 -0.70 -0.63
N LYS A 94 14.53 -1.52 -1.59
CA LYS A 94 14.21 -2.96 -1.60
C LYS A 94 14.56 -3.67 -0.29
N SER A 95 15.71 -3.36 0.32
CA SER A 95 16.15 -3.95 1.58
C SER A 95 15.17 -3.71 2.73
N ASP A 96 14.53 -2.54 2.77
CA ASP A 96 13.62 -2.16 3.84
C ASP A 96 12.33 -2.98 3.76
N PHE A 97 11.83 -3.18 2.55
CA PHE A 97 10.70 -4.09 2.30
C PHE A 97 11.05 -5.55 2.58
N VAL A 98 12.24 -6.01 2.17
CA VAL A 98 12.69 -7.39 2.47
C VAL A 98 12.75 -7.62 3.97
N ASN A 99 13.38 -6.70 4.71
CA ASN A 99 13.44 -6.73 6.17
C ASN A 99 12.04 -6.72 6.79
N PHE A 100 11.12 -5.92 6.24
CA PHE A 100 9.73 -5.87 6.69
C PHE A 100 9.00 -7.21 6.47
N PHE A 101 9.11 -7.81 5.28
CA PHE A 101 8.45 -9.08 4.98
C PHE A 101 9.04 -10.25 5.78
N GLN A 102 10.36 -10.24 6.02
CA GLN A 102 11.04 -11.22 6.87
C GLN A 102 10.65 -11.10 8.35
N GLN A 103 10.49 -9.88 8.86
CA GLN A 103 10.17 -9.65 10.28
C GLN A 103 8.71 -9.93 10.63
N ASN A 104 7.79 -9.81 9.67
CA ASN A 104 6.36 -9.93 9.93
C ASN A 104 5.72 -11.24 9.44
N ASP A 105 6.50 -12.21 8.92
CA ASP A 105 6.01 -13.47 8.35
C ASP A 105 4.91 -13.29 7.27
N TYR A 106 4.77 -12.09 6.68
CA TYR A 106 3.82 -11.81 5.60
C TYR A 106 4.46 -12.17 4.26
N LEU A 107 4.54 -13.47 3.98
CA LEU A 107 4.95 -13.96 2.67
C LEU A 107 3.80 -14.01 1.65
N ASP A 108 2.55 -13.67 2.02
CA ASP A 108 1.45 -13.61 1.07
C ASP A 108 1.30 -12.19 0.46
N PRO A 109 1.76 -11.95 -0.79
CA PRO A 109 1.62 -10.65 -1.45
C PRO A 109 0.17 -10.23 -1.74
N ILE A 110 -0.79 -11.14 -1.56
CA ILE A 110 -2.22 -10.93 -1.88
C ILE A 110 -3.09 -10.80 -0.62
N PHE A 111 -2.61 -11.27 0.54
CA PHE A 111 -3.35 -11.21 1.79
C PHE A 111 -2.63 -10.34 2.81
N MET A 112 -2.85 -9.04 2.64
CA MET A 112 -2.98 -8.11 3.74
C MET A 112 -4.18 -8.58 4.58
N LYS A 113 -3.97 -9.66 5.36
CA LYS A 113 -4.93 -10.23 6.30
C LYS A 113 -5.25 -9.13 7.28
N SER A 114 -6.33 -8.42 6.97
CA SER A 114 -7.24 -7.80 7.90
C SER A 114 -6.55 -6.88 8.92
N TYR A 115 -6.82 -5.59 8.77
CA TYR A 115 -6.90 -4.61 9.88
C TYR A 115 -7.91 -5.03 10.99
N THR A 116 -8.04 -6.32 11.31
CA THR A 116 -8.70 -6.85 12.49
C THR A 116 -7.75 -6.74 13.68
N ARG A 117 -7.64 -5.53 14.24
CA ARG A 117 -7.51 -5.31 15.69
C ARG A 117 -7.68 -3.83 16.04
N LEU A 118 -8.71 -3.19 15.51
CA LEU A 118 -9.39 -2.15 16.29
C LEU A 118 -10.37 -2.85 17.23
N LYS A 119 -9.84 -3.37 18.35
CA LYS A 119 -10.68 -3.62 19.53
C LYS A 119 -11.00 -2.24 20.10
N ILE A 120 -12.13 -1.70 19.65
CA ILE A 120 -12.85 -0.66 20.38
C ILE A 120 -13.19 -1.28 21.74
N ARG A 121 -12.75 -0.62 22.80
CA ARG A 121 -13.09 -0.94 24.18
C ARG A 121 -14.20 0.00 24.61
#